data_AF-A0A968UF98-F1
#
_entry.id   AF-A0A968UF98-F1
#
_cell.length_a   1.000
_cell.length_b   1.000
_cell.length_c   1.000
_cell.angle_alpha   90.00
_cell.angle_beta   90.00
_cell.angle_gamma   90.00
#
_symmetry.space_group_name_H-M   'P 1'
#
loop_
_entity.id
_entity.type
_entity.pdbx_description
1 polymer ?
#
loop_
_entity_poly.entity_id
_entity_poly.type
_entity_poly.pdbx_seq_one_letter_code
_entity_poly.pdbx_strand_id
1 'polypeptide(L)'
;MSYLNSSSTAPSSAWINSLTAVDIQKLGQSLRQIDPSWTQGSPTEVENRIWYQGSEYYFDIMAELIPGPPGEPDLPSTLVWLQITLRGRVLSWQASSNRIETGETEELDMPPPISYYAASKAIRPEATIDQAFVQLIQTILQSRPEDALLTEMAKVLAIAVGATLMAPD
;
A
#
# COMPACT_ATOMS: atom_id res chain seq x y z
N MET A 1 30.42 -23.92 16.03
CA MET A 1 29.85 -23.51 14.74
C MET A 1 28.90 -22.37 15.02
N SER A 2 29.41 -21.15 14.92
CA SER A 2 28.64 -19.92 15.15
C SER A 2 28.06 -19.50 13.81
N TYR A 3 26.75 -19.62 13.64
CA TYR A 3 26.09 -19.09 12.45
C TYR A 3 26.05 -17.56 12.55
N LEU A 4 26.48 -16.98 11.44
CA LEU A 4 26.71 -15.56 11.23
C LEU A 4 25.44 -14.75 11.51
N ASN A 5 25.63 -13.70 12.28
CA ASN A 5 24.74 -12.56 12.37
C ASN A 5 24.81 -11.82 11.02
N SER A 6 24.07 -12.28 10.02
CA SER A 6 23.83 -11.51 8.80
C SER A 6 22.78 -10.46 9.15
N SER A 7 23.27 -9.30 9.60
CA SER A 7 22.51 -8.06 9.63
C SER A 7 21.83 -7.88 8.28
N SER A 8 20.51 -8.07 8.27
CA SER A 8 19.63 -7.72 7.16
C SER A 8 19.79 -6.21 6.94
N THR A 9 20.66 -5.84 6.00
CA THR A 9 20.65 -4.51 5.42
C THR A 9 19.35 -4.44 4.61
N ALA A 10 18.41 -3.61 5.04
CA ALA A 10 17.18 -3.29 4.31
C ALA A 10 17.49 -3.18 2.80
N PRO A 11 16.71 -3.83 1.91
CA PRO A 11 16.95 -3.74 0.48
C PRO A 11 16.93 -2.27 0.09
N SER A 12 18.03 -1.86 -0.54
CA SER A 12 18.34 -0.45 -0.76
C SER A 12 17.21 0.24 -1.52
N SER A 13 16.70 1.34 -0.98
CA SER A 13 15.86 2.33 -1.65
C SER A 13 16.54 2.97 -2.89
N ALA A 14 17.70 2.47 -3.32
CA ALA A 14 18.47 2.94 -4.47
C ALA A 14 17.66 2.90 -5.78
N TRP A 15 16.78 1.91 -5.94
CA TRP A 15 15.90 1.84 -7.11
C TRP A 15 14.87 2.98 -7.13
N ILE A 16 14.40 3.44 -5.96
CA ILE A 16 13.47 4.58 -5.86
C ILE A 16 14.13 5.84 -6.41
N ASN A 17 15.38 6.07 -6.03
CA ASN A 17 16.17 7.21 -6.49
C ASN A 17 16.52 7.16 -7.98
N SER A 18 16.36 6.00 -8.63
CA SER A 18 16.59 5.84 -10.06
C SER A 18 15.36 6.14 -10.93
N LEU A 19 14.17 6.26 -10.32
CA LEU A 19 12.94 6.56 -11.05
C LEU A 19 12.90 8.02 -11.48
N THR A 20 12.60 8.26 -12.75
CA THR A 20 12.34 9.60 -13.27
C THR A 20 10.88 10.00 -13.04
N ALA A 21 10.58 11.29 -13.18
CA ALA A 21 9.18 11.77 -13.14
C ALA A 21 8.30 11.09 -14.19
N VAL A 22 8.86 10.75 -15.36
CA VAL A 22 8.15 10.02 -16.42
C VAL A 22 7.84 8.59 -15.98
N ASP A 23 8.76 7.92 -15.28
CA ASP A 23 8.52 6.56 -14.78
C ASP A 23 7.43 6.56 -13.71
N ILE A 24 7.45 7.54 -12.80
CA ILE A 24 6.42 7.72 -11.77
C ILE A 24 5.05 8.00 -12.41
N GLN A 25 5.00 8.85 -13.43
CA GLN A 25 3.78 9.12 -14.17
C GLN A 25 3.24 7.85 -14.85
N LYS A 26 4.10 7.05 -15.48
CA LYS A 26 3.71 5.76 -16.08
C LYS A 26 3.19 4.78 -15.03
N LEU A 27 3.82 4.71 -13.86
CA LEU A 27 3.34 3.89 -12.74
C LEU A 27 1.90 4.30 -12.39
N GLY A 28 1.64 5.56 -12.09
CA GLY A 28 0.28 5.99 -11.75
C GLY A 28 -0.72 5.77 -12.89
N GLN A 29 -0.36 6.09 -14.14
CA GLN A 29 -1.21 5.84 -15.32
C GLN A 29 -1.53 4.36 -15.55
N SER A 30 -0.67 3.45 -15.07
CA SER A 30 -0.89 2.01 -15.19
C SER A 30 -1.97 1.49 -14.24
N LEU A 31 -2.29 2.21 -13.16
CA LEU A 31 -3.30 1.80 -12.19
C LEU A 31 -4.66 1.66 -12.87
N ARG A 32 -5.28 0.49 -12.69
CA ARG A 32 -6.64 0.19 -13.13
C ARG A 32 -7.39 -0.37 -11.94
N GLN A 33 -8.55 0.22 -11.66
CA GLN A 33 -9.46 -0.35 -10.68
C GLN A 33 -9.96 -1.70 -11.23
N ILE A 34 -9.80 -2.75 -10.43
CA ILE A 34 -10.31 -4.06 -10.73
C ILE A 34 -11.81 -4.08 -10.47
N ASP A 35 -12.56 -4.72 -11.36
CA ASP A 35 -13.98 -4.93 -11.19
C ASP A 35 -14.23 -5.73 -9.89
N PRO A 36 -14.98 -5.18 -8.92
CA PRO A 36 -15.26 -5.86 -7.65
C PRO A 36 -15.89 -7.24 -7.84
N SER A 37 -16.62 -7.47 -8.94
CA SER A 37 -17.23 -8.78 -9.26
C SER A 37 -16.20 -9.90 -9.45
N TRP A 38 -14.92 -9.58 -9.65
CA TRP A 38 -13.84 -10.55 -9.78
C TRP A 38 -13.17 -10.90 -8.46
N THR A 39 -13.54 -10.22 -7.37
CA THR A 39 -13.00 -10.51 -6.04
C THR A 39 -13.84 -11.59 -5.36
N GLN A 40 -13.18 -12.63 -4.84
CA GLN A 40 -13.82 -13.68 -4.05
C GLN A 40 -14.00 -13.18 -2.61
N GLY A 41 -15.24 -13.05 -2.15
CA GLY A 41 -15.58 -12.65 -0.78
C GLY A 41 -17.10 -12.63 -0.55
N SER A 42 -17.52 -12.49 0.71
CA SER A 42 -18.95 -12.29 0.98
C SER A 42 -19.40 -10.94 0.37
N PRO A 43 -20.65 -10.81 -0.12
CA PRO A 43 -21.12 -9.58 -0.77
C PRO A 43 -20.85 -8.31 0.05
N THR A 44 -20.98 -8.41 1.37
CA THR A 44 -20.76 -7.32 2.33
C THR A 44 -19.30 -6.93 2.57
N GLU A 45 -18.35 -7.85 2.38
CA GLU A 45 -16.90 -7.55 2.47
C GLU A 45 -16.35 -7.01 1.14
N VAL A 46 -16.93 -7.45 0.03
CA VAL A 46 -16.54 -7.03 -1.33
C VAL A 46 -17.04 -5.62 -1.65
N GLU A 47 -18.24 -5.25 -1.20
CA GLU A 47 -18.88 -3.96 -1.53
C GLU A 47 -18.09 -2.74 -1.04
N ASN A 48 -17.25 -2.93 -0.02
CA ASN A 48 -16.49 -1.88 0.63
C ASN A 48 -14.99 -1.91 0.31
N ARG A 49 -14.52 -2.93 -0.42
CA ARG A 49 -13.11 -3.06 -0.75
C ARG A 49 -12.86 -2.65 -2.20
N ILE A 50 -11.99 -1.67 -2.38
CA ILE A 50 -11.51 -1.22 -3.68
C ILE A 50 -10.13 -1.81 -3.93
N TRP A 51 -9.89 -2.29 -5.15
CA TRP A 51 -8.59 -2.78 -5.59
C TRP A 51 -8.19 -2.10 -6.88
N TYR A 52 -6.98 -1.53 -6.91
CA TYR A 52 -6.30 -1.15 -8.12
C TYR A 52 -5.11 -2.07 -8.38
N GLN A 53 -4.92 -2.44 -9.64
CA GLN A 53 -3.74 -3.15 -10.12
C GLN A 53 -2.99 -2.27 -11.11
N GLY A 54 -1.67 -2.15 -10.91
CA GLY A 54 -0.77 -1.53 -11.86
C GLY A 54 -0.15 -2.54 -12.83
N SER A 55 0.57 -2.05 -13.84
CA SER A 55 1.20 -2.92 -14.85
C SER A 55 2.52 -3.56 -14.40
N GLU A 56 3.04 -3.16 -13.24
CA GLU A 56 4.31 -3.62 -12.69
C GLU A 56 4.10 -4.81 -11.75
N TYR A 57 5.12 -5.66 -11.66
CA TYR A 57 5.07 -6.79 -10.73
C TYR A 57 4.89 -6.30 -9.30
N TYR A 58 3.95 -6.94 -8.60
CA TYR A 58 3.57 -6.59 -7.22
C TYR A 58 3.17 -5.14 -7.07
N PHE A 59 2.50 -4.55 -8.06
CA PHE A 59 1.91 -3.22 -7.93
C PHE A 59 0.40 -3.30 -7.73
N ASP A 60 -0.01 -3.26 -6.46
CA ASP A 60 -1.41 -3.36 -6.06
C ASP A 60 -1.74 -2.30 -5.00
N ILE A 61 -2.94 -1.74 -5.07
CA ILE A 61 -3.52 -0.86 -4.05
C ILE A 61 -4.82 -1.48 -3.59
N MET A 62 -4.95 -1.80 -2.31
CA MET A 62 -6.19 -2.23 -1.70
C MET A 62 -6.64 -1.18 -0.69
N ALA A 63 -7.91 -0.85 -0.71
CA ALA A 63 -8.51 0.10 0.21
C ALA A 63 -9.85 -0.40 0.71
N GLU A 64 -10.18 -0.09 1.95
CA GLU A 64 -11.50 -0.32 2.52
C GLU A 64 -12.18 1.00 2.84
N LEU A 65 -13.44 1.08 2.44
CA LEU A 65 -14.29 2.26 2.59
C LEU A 65 -15.49 1.91 3.48
N ILE A 66 -15.85 2.80 4.40
CA ILE A 66 -17.15 2.74 5.06
C ILE A 66 -18.12 3.65 4.27
N PRO A 67 -19.26 3.13 3.77
CA PRO A 67 -20.26 3.96 3.11
C PRO A 67 -20.78 5.05 4.03
N GLY A 68 -21.24 6.17 3.44
CA GLY A 68 -21.98 7.18 4.17
C GLY A 68 -23.24 6.59 4.85
N PRO A 69 -23.79 7.28 5.87
CA PRO A 69 -25.01 6.85 6.54
C PRO A 69 -26.15 6.55 5.56
N PRO A 70 -26.94 5.47 5.76
CA PRO A 70 -28.11 5.22 4.93
C PRO A 70 -29.07 6.41 4.93
N GLY A 71 -29.45 6.87 3.74
CA GLY A 71 -30.35 8.02 3.57
C GLY A 71 -29.64 9.38 3.41
N GLU A 72 -28.31 9.41 3.49
CA GLU A 72 -27.50 10.61 3.25
C GLU A 72 -26.54 10.40 2.06
N PRO A 73 -27.06 10.33 0.82
CA PRO A 73 -26.28 9.99 -0.38
C PRO A 73 -25.20 11.02 -0.75
N ASP A 74 -25.29 12.22 -0.19
CA ASP A 74 -24.32 13.30 -0.41
C ASP A 74 -23.09 13.18 0.50
N LEU A 75 -23.12 12.32 1.53
CA LEU A 75 -21.95 12.08 2.38
C LEU A 75 -20.99 11.07 1.70
N PRO A 76 -19.70 11.42 1.53
CA PRO A 76 -18.75 10.54 0.88
C PRO A 76 -18.42 9.34 1.75
N SER A 77 -18.10 8.22 1.09
CA SER A 77 -17.51 7.07 1.77
C SER A 77 -16.20 7.47 2.45
N THR A 78 -15.94 6.90 3.63
CA THR A 78 -14.75 7.19 4.42
C THR A 78 -13.70 6.11 4.23
N LEU A 79 -12.47 6.48 3.86
CA LEU A 79 -11.33 5.56 3.81
C LEU A 79 -10.92 5.14 5.22
N VAL A 80 -10.92 3.84 5.50
CA VAL A 80 -10.60 3.30 6.84
C VAL A 80 -9.37 2.42 6.89
N TRP A 81 -8.96 1.87 5.74
CA TRP A 81 -7.76 1.08 5.61
C TRP A 81 -7.20 1.19 4.20
N LEU A 82 -5.87 1.15 4.10
CA LEU A 82 -5.12 1.23 2.85
C LEU A 82 -3.90 0.33 2.93
N GLN A 83 -3.65 -0.47 1.89
CA GLN A 83 -2.40 -1.17 1.69
C GLN A 83 -1.96 -1.02 0.24
N ILE A 84 -0.68 -0.71 0.06
CA ILE A 84 -0.05 -0.52 -1.24
C ILE A 84 1.17 -1.42 -1.29
N THR A 85 1.24 -2.26 -2.32
CA THR A 85 2.42 -3.05 -2.63
C THR A 85 3.04 -2.51 -3.90
N LEU A 86 4.36 -2.36 -3.95
CA LEU A 86 5.11 -2.04 -5.17
C LEU A 86 6.49 -2.72 -5.11
N ARG A 87 6.77 -3.60 -6.07
CA ARG A 87 8.07 -4.30 -6.19
C ARG A 87 8.51 -4.98 -4.88
N GLY A 88 7.57 -5.63 -4.20
CA GLY A 88 7.81 -6.34 -2.94
C GLY A 88 7.88 -5.46 -1.69
N ARG A 89 7.84 -4.13 -1.84
CA ARG A 89 7.69 -3.19 -0.72
C ARG A 89 6.21 -2.97 -0.41
N VAL A 90 5.90 -2.80 0.86
CA VAL A 90 4.54 -2.61 1.35
C VAL A 90 4.45 -1.32 2.15
N LEU A 91 3.36 -0.59 1.96
CA LEU A 91 2.92 0.52 2.79
C LEU A 91 1.51 0.20 3.26
N SER A 92 1.24 0.28 4.56
CA SER A 92 -0.10 0.17 5.12
C SER A 92 -0.46 1.38 5.96
N TRP A 93 -1.76 1.66 6.02
CA TRP A 93 -2.34 2.67 6.88
C TRP A 93 -3.72 2.21 7.37
N GLN A 94 -4.05 2.55 8.62
CA GLN A 94 -5.35 2.28 9.22
C GLN A 94 -5.86 3.50 9.98
N ALA A 95 -7.14 3.83 9.81
CA ALA A 95 -7.76 5.02 10.41
C ALA A 95 -7.72 5.01 11.95
N SER A 96 -7.83 3.83 12.58
CA SER A 96 -7.87 3.69 14.05
C SER A 96 -6.57 4.13 14.73
N SER A 97 -5.42 3.84 14.12
CA SER A 97 -4.10 4.23 14.61
C SER A 97 -3.61 5.54 13.99
N ASN A 98 -4.11 5.88 12.79
CA ASN A 98 -3.60 6.93 11.92
C ASN A 98 -2.07 6.88 11.74
N ARG A 99 -1.52 5.66 11.74
CA ARG A 99 -0.09 5.39 11.57
C ARG A 99 0.17 4.76 10.22
N ILE A 100 1.32 5.08 9.64
CA ILE A 100 1.85 4.40 8.47
C ILE A 100 2.84 3.34 8.95
N GLU A 101 2.77 2.17 8.34
CA GLU A 101 3.80 1.14 8.47
C GLU A 101 4.36 0.84 7.07
N THR A 102 5.66 0.62 6.99
CA THR A 102 6.32 0.12 5.78
C THR A 102 6.91 -1.25 6.05
N GLY A 103 7.12 -2.02 4.99
CA GLY A 103 7.55 -3.40 5.11
C GLY A 103 7.91 -4.03 3.78
N GLU A 104 8.11 -5.33 3.82
CA GLU A 104 8.33 -6.18 2.65
C GLU A 104 7.42 -7.40 2.66
N THR A 105 7.07 -7.87 1.47
CA THR A 105 6.45 -9.18 1.29
C THR A 105 7.50 -10.28 1.47
N GLU A 106 7.30 -11.22 2.39
CA GLU A 106 8.20 -12.36 2.62
C GLU A 106 8.10 -13.46 1.54
N GLU A 107 8.16 -13.11 0.24
CA GLU A 107 8.12 -14.14 -0.81
C GLU A 107 9.47 -14.86 -1.01
N LEU A 108 10.58 -14.26 -0.61
CA LEU A 108 11.93 -14.79 -0.86
C LEU A 108 12.52 -15.61 0.30
N ASP A 109 11.99 -15.46 1.52
CA ASP A 109 12.51 -16.12 2.73
C ASP A 109 11.72 -17.39 3.13
N MET A 110 10.63 -17.73 2.44
CA MET A 110 9.83 -18.90 2.79
C MET A 110 10.38 -20.18 2.14
N PRO A 111 10.73 -21.21 2.93
CA PRO A 111 11.17 -22.49 2.38
C PRO A 111 10.03 -23.16 1.60
N PRO A 112 10.32 -23.85 0.48
CA PRO A 112 9.36 -24.75 -0.14
C PRO A 112 8.81 -25.76 0.89
N PRO A 113 7.50 -26.06 0.91
CA PRO A 113 6.50 -25.73 -0.11
C PRO A 113 5.66 -24.47 0.18
N ILE A 114 5.98 -23.69 1.21
CA ILE A 114 5.16 -22.55 1.64
C ILE A 114 5.21 -21.41 0.62
N SER A 115 6.36 -21.24 -0.06
CA SER A 115 6.51 -20.34 -1.20
C SER A 115 5.62 -20.69 -2.41
N TYR A 116 4.99 -21.88 -2.45
CA TYR A 116 4.03 -22.25 -3.50
C TYR A 116 2.60 -21.77 -3.20
N TYR A 117 2.33 -21.33 -1.97
CA TYR A 117 1.03 -20.77 -1.59
C TYR A 117 1.09 -19.25 -1.63
N ALA A 118 0.70 -18.68 -2.77
CA ALA A 118 0.56 -17.22 -3.00
C ALA A 118 -0.38 -16.50 -2.01
N ALA A 119 -1.05 -17.24 -1.11
CA ALA A 119 -2.11 -16.77 -0.22
C ALA A 119 -1.65 -16.37 1.20
N SER A 120 -0.37 -16.56 1.55
CA SER A 120 0.18 -16.04 2.82
C SER A 120 1.31 -15.06 2.54
N LYS A 121 0.97 -13.88 2.00
CA LYS A 121 1.91 -12.76 1.96
C LYS A 121 2.13 -12.27 3.39
N ALA A 122 3.04 -12.91 4.12
CA ALA A 122 3.49 -12.38 5.39
C ALA A 122 4.19 -11.05 5.10
N ILE A 123 3.69 -9.97 5.71
CA ILE A 123 4.32 -8.66 5.64
C ILE A 123 5.29 -8.62 6.81
N ARG A 124 6.58 -8.45 6.51
CA ARG A 124 7.58 -8.15 7.52
C ARG A 124 7.61 -6.63 7.69
N PRO A 125 7.13 -6.10 8.83
CA PRO A 125 7.22 -4.66 9.07
C PRO A 125 8.69 -4.25 9.22
N GLU A 126 9.04 -3.10 8.69
CA GLU A 126 10.32 -2.46 8.95
C GLU A 126 10.34 -1.86 10.36
N ALA A 127 11.53 -1.81 10.97
CA ALA A 127 11.69 -1.17 12.27
C ALA A 127 11.47 0.36 12.23
N THR A 128 11.62 0.96 11.05
CA THR A 128 11.46 2.39 10.79
C THR A 128 10.78 2.59 9.46
N ILE A 129 9.94 3.62 9.36
CA ILE A 129 9.23 3.96 8.12
C ILE A 129 10.22 4.32 7.00
N ASP A 130 10.13 3.66 5.85
CA ASP A 130 10.82 4.05 4.61
C ASP A 130 10.17 5.30 4.02
N GLN A 131 10.69 6.47 4.43
CA GLN A 131 10.18 7.76 3.96
C GLN A 131 10.30 7.94 2.45
N ALA A 132 11.34 7.38 1.82
CA ALA A 132 11.51 7.49 0.37
C ALA A 132 10.42 6.70 -0.36
N PHE A 133 10.06 5.53 0.17
CA PHE A 133 8.95 4.75 -0.34
C PHE A 133 7.61 5.45 -0.14
N VAL A 134 7.34 6.02 1.04
CA VAL A 134 6.12 6.80 1.28
C VAL A 134 5.99 7.97 0.30
N GLN A 135 7.06 8.73 0.09
CA GLN A 135 7.08 9.85 -0.86
C GLN A 135 6.85 9.41 -2.30
N LEU A 136 7.46 8.29 -2.71
CA LEU A 136 7.23 7.69 -4.02
C LEU A 136 5.74 7.36 -4.20
N ILE A 137 5.14 6.67 -3.24
CA ILE A 137 3.73 6.30 -3.29
C ILE A 137 2.82 7.53 -3.36
N GLN A 138 3.06 8.56 -2.55
CA GLN A 138 2.30 9.81 -2.62
C GLN A 138 2.38 10.44 -4.02
N THR A 139 3.58 10.47 -4.62
CA THR A 139 3.78 11.03 -5.95
C THR A 139 3.06 10.20 -7.03
N ILE A 140 3.09 8.87 -6.92
CA ILE A 140 2.34 7.96 -7.80
C ILE A 140 0.84 8.25 -7.72
N LEU A 141 0.27 8.33 -6.52
CA LEU A 141 -1.17 8.59 -6.32
C LEU A 141 -1.56 9.97 -6.88
N GLN A 142 -0.73 10.99 -6.65
CA GLN A 142 -0.95 12.35 -7.13
C GLN A 142 -0.77 12.53 -8.65
N SER A 143 -0.19 11.55 -9.35
CA SER A 143 -0.05 11.62 -10.81
C SER A 143 -1.38 11.47 -11.57
N ARG A 144 -2.46 11.11 -10.86
CA ARG A 144 -3.83 10.96 -11.38
C ARG A 144 -4.84 11.79 -10.58
N PRO A 145 -4.76 13.13 -10.65
CA PRO A 145 -5.63 14.02 -9.86
C PRO A 145 -7.12 13.93 -10.26
N GLU A 146 -7.43 13.32 -11.40
CA GLU A 146 -8.81 13.06 -11.83
C GLU A 146 -9.49 11.93 -11.05
N ASP A 147 -8.71 11.06 -10.40
CA ASP A 147 -9.22 9.97 -9.57
C ASP A 147 -9.37 10.47 -8.11
N ALA A 148 -10.62 10.68 -7.70
CA ALA A 148 -10.95 11.23 -6.39
C ALA A 148 -10.47 10.33 -5.25
N LEU A 149 -10.51 9.01 -5.42
CA LEU A 149 -10.11 8.06 -4.38
C LEU A 149 -8.58 7.99 -4.26
N LEU A 150 -7.84 7.95 -5.37
CA LEU A 150 -6.37 8.04 -5.33
C LEU A 150 -5.90 9.37 -4.70
N THR A 151 -6.61 10.45 -5.02
CA THR A 151 -6.37 11.77 -4.40
C THR A 151 -6.60 11.74 -2.88
N GLU A 152 -7.66 11.07 -2.43
CA GLU A 152 -7.96 10.93 -1.00
C GLU A 152 -6.92 10.08 -0.27
N MET A 153 -6.51 8.96 -0.86
CA MET A 153 -5.42 8.13 -0.33
C MET A 153 -4.13 8.96 -0.15
N ALA A 154 -3.77 9.79 -1.14
CA ALA A 154 -2.58 10.64 -1.05
C ALA A 154 -2.64 11.66 0.11
N LYS A 155 -3.82 12.25 0.36
CA LYS A 155 -4.04 13.18 1.48
C LYS A 155 -3.90 12.47 2.83
N VAL A 156 -4.55 11.32 2.98
CA VAL A 156 -4.49 10.51 4.21
C VAL A 156 -3.05 10.14 4.54
N LEU A 157 -2.27 9.70 3.55
CA LEU A 157 -0.85 9.43 3.74
C LEU A 157 -0.07 10.67 4.18
N ALA A 158 -0.34 11.84 3.60
CA ALA A 158 0.34 13.08 4.01
C ALA A 158 0.07 13.46 5.46
N ILE A 159 -1.17 13.29 5.93
CA ILE A 159 -1.56 13.55 7.32
C ILE A 159 -0.91 12.52 8.26
N ALA A 160 -0.95 11.24 7.88
CA ALA A 160 -0.43 10.16 8.71
C ALA A 160 1.10 10.18 8.83
N VAL A 161 1.85 10.65 7.82
CA VAL A 161 3.30 10.91 7.95
C VAL A 161 3.55 11.92 9.07
N GLY A 162 2.81 13.03 9.09
CA GLY A 162 2.93 14.04 10.13
C GLY A 162 2.62 13.48 11.53
N ALA A 163 1.56 12.68 11.65
CA ALA A 163 1.18 12.05 12.92
C ALA A 163 2.21 11.01 13.40
N THR A 164 2.77 10.22 12.47
CA THR A 164 3.68 9.13 12.83
C THR A 164 5.06 9.63 13.25
N LEU A 165 5.53 10.75 12.68
CA LEU A 165 6.79 11.39 13.07
C LEU A 165 6.72 12.14 14.42
N MET A 166 5.51 12.38 14.96
CA MET A 166 5.30 13.12 16.21
C MET A 166 4.94 12.21 17.39
N ALA A 167 4.79 10.91 17.18
CA ALA A 167 4.50 9.97 18.26
C ALA A 167 5.79 9.67 19.06
N PRO A 168 5.79 9.78 20.40
CA PRO A 168 6.89 9.29 21.21
C PRO A 168 6.93 7.76 21.18
N ASP A 169 8.15 7.20 21.11
CA ASP A 169 8.45 5.77 21.25
C ASP A 169 8.01 5.20 22.61
#